data_AF-A0A366KI58-F1
#
_entry.id   AF-A0A366KI58-F1
#
_cell.length_a   1.000
_cell.length_b   1.000
_cell.length_c   1.000
_cell.angle_alpha   90.00
_cell.angle_beta   90.00
_cell.angle_gamma   90.00
#
_symmetry.space_group_name_H-M   'P 1'
#
loop_
_entity.id
_entity.type
_entity.pdbx_description
1 polymer ?
#
loop_
_entity_poly.entity_id
_entity_poly.type
_entity_poly.pdbx_seq_one_letter_code
_entity_poly.pdbx_strand_id
1 'polypeptide(L)'
;TLTYTITDKLDASKFSTATVKVTVASGAILAKDDAGSANSVTGGTAVADVLANDNYNGSTTAPTLANVTITNGTNDSNGKVTFDPATGKVSVAANTPAGIYTLTYTITDKLDAS
;
A
#
# COMPACT_ATOMS: atom_id res chain seq x y z
N THR A 1 6.18 -6.90 25.59
CA THR A 1 5.93 -6.64 27.02
C THR A 1 7.22 -6.74 27.77
N LEU A 2 7.54 -5.76 28.61
CA LEU A 2 8.70 -5.77 29.50
C LEU A 2 8.19 -5.87 30.94
N THR A 3 8.79 -6.72 31.75
CA THR A 3 8.51 -6.83 33.19
C THR A 3 9.74 -6.39 33.96
N TYR A 4 9.56 -5.57 34.99
CA TYR A 4 10.64 -5.14 35.87
C TYR A 4 10.26 -5.28 37.33
N THR A 5 11.28 -5.38 38.18
CA THR A 5 11.14 -5.55 39.62
C THR A 5 11.81 -4.38 40.32
N ILE A 6 11.10 -3.74 41.23
CA ILE A 6 11.67 -2.79 42.17
C ILE A 6 11.91 -3.55 43.47
N THR A 7 13.15 -3.56 43.94
CA THR A 7 13.55 -4.17 45.21
C THR A 7 13.95 -3.07 46.18
N ASP A 8 13.49 -3.17 47.43
CA ASP A 8 13.91 -2.26 48.48
C ASP A 8 15.41 -2.40 48.74
N LYS A 9 16.10 -1.26 48.89
CA LYS A 9 17.56 -1.22 48.97
C LYS A 9 18.10 -1.75 50.32
N LEU A 10 17.31 -1.65 51.38
CA LEU A 10 17.69 -2.05 52.75
C LEU A 10 17.15 -3.43 53.12
N ASP A 11 16.08 -3.89 52.45
CA ASP A 11 15.47 -5.20 52.66
C ASP A 11 15.13 -5.89 51.33
N ALA A 12 16.05 -6.74 50.85
CA ALA A 12 15.89 -7.45 49.58
C ALA A 12 14.70 -8.43 49.53
N SER A 13 14.07 -8.74 50.68
CA SER A 13 12.85 -9.55 50.73
C SER A 13 11.59 -8.79 50.32
N LYS A 14 11.66 -7.45 50.31
CA LYS A 14 10.56 -6.57 49.89
C LYS A 14 10.78 -6.12 48.46
N PHE A 15 9.97 -6.66 47.55
CA PHE A 15 10.00 -6.28 46.14
C PHE A 15 8.60 -6.24 45.55
N SER A 16 8.46 -5.47 44.47
CA SER A 16 7.23 -5.36 43.69
C SER A 16 7.55 -5.47 42.20
N THR A 17 6.69 -6.15 41.45
CA THR A 17 6.83 -6.31 40.00
C THR A 17 5.82 -5.42 39.27
N ALA A 18 6.25 -4.85 38.16
CA ALA A 18 5.41 -4.05 37.28
C ALA A 18 5.68 -4.41 35.81
N THR A 19 4.71 -4.11 34.94
CA THR A 19 4.79 -4.42 33.51
C THR A 19 4.61 -3.18 32.66
N VAL A 20 5.37 -3.12 31.56
CA VAL A 20 5.22 -2.15 30.47
C VAL A 20 4.74 -2.91 29.24
N LYS A 21 3.55 -2.56 28.76
CA LYS A 21 2.96 -3.13 27.55
C LYS A 21 2.94 -2.06 26.44
N VAL A 22 3.57 -2.38 25.32
CA VAL A 22 3.50 -1.60 24.08
C VAL A 22 2.75 -2.43 23.07
N THR A 23 1.70 -1.86 22.49
CA THR A 23 0.97 -2.45 21.36
C THR A 23 1.40 -1.72 20.11
N VAL A 24 1.90 -2.46 19.12
CA VAL A 24 2.12 -1.96 17.77
C VAL A 24 0.94 -2.44 16.94
N ALA A 25 0.20 -1.52 16.33
CA ALA A 25 -0.91 -1.86 15.44
C ALA A 25 -0.37 -2.09 14.03
N SER A 26 -0.89 -3.13 13.36
CA SER A 26 -0.67 -3.35 11.93
C SER A 26 -1.76 -2.63 11.14
N GLY A 27 -1.42 -2.14 9.94
CA GLY A 27 -2.39 -1.58 9.02
C GLY A 27 -3.09 -2.65 8.18
N ALA A 28 -4.23 -2.29 7.58
CA ALA A 28 -4.98 -3.14 6.67
C ALA A 28 -5.20 -2.42 5.34
N ILE A 29 -4.86 -3.08 4.24
CA ILE A 29 -5.13 -2.62 2.88
C ILE A 29 -6.25 -3.47 2.28
N LEU A 30 -7.24 -2.82 1.68
CA LEU A 30 -8.22 -3.46 0.82
C LEU A 30 -8.08 -2.87 -0.58
N ALA A 31 -7.37 -3.60 -1.44
CA ALA A 31 -7.20 -3.26 -2.84
C ALA A 31 -8.47 -3.57 -3.65
N LYS A 32 -8.83 -2.71 -4.61
CA LYS A 32 -9.94 -2.92 -5.53
C LYS A 32 -9.49 -2.78 -6.97
N ASP A 33 -10.02 -3.65 -7.83
CA ASP A 33 -9.68 -3.63 -9.25
C ASP A 33 -9.99 -2.27 -9.90
N ASP A 34 -9.02 -1.79 -10.68
CA ASP A 34 -9.15 -0.60 -11.51
C ASP A 34 -9.69 -0.92 -12.90
N ALA A 35 -10.49 0.00 -13.43
CA ALA A 35 -10.92 -0.03 -14.82
C ALA A 35 -10.71 1.35 -15.47
N GLY A 36 -10.10 1.35 -16.65
CA GLY A 36 -9.77 2.56 -17.38
C GLY A 36 -9.83 2.35 -18.88
N SER A 37 -9.90 3.44 -19.63
CA SER A 37 -9.86 3.40 -21.10
C SER A 37 -9.11 4.59 -21.66
N ALA A 38 -8.48 4.39 -22.81
CA ALA A 38 -7.84 5.45 -23.58
C ALA A 38 -8.09 5.22 -25.07
N ASN A 39 -7.96 6.27 -25.87
CA ASN A 39 -8.12 6.17 -27.31
C ASN A 39 -6.93 5.39 -27.92
N SER A 40 -7.22 4.41 -28.78
CA SER A 40 -6.20 3.54 -29.40
C SER A 40 -5.21 4.31 -30.29
N VAL A 41 -5.67 5.37 -30.98
CA VAL A 41 -4.85 6.16 -31.90
C VAL A 41 -4.00 7.17 -31.15
N THR A 42 -4.61 8.00 -30.30
CA THR A 42 -3.90 9.08 -29.59
C THR A 42 -3.23 8.61 -28.31
N GLY A 43 -3.62 7.45 -27.76
CA GLY A 43 -3.24 7.03 -26.41
C GLY A 43 -3.88 7.92 -25.35
N GLY A 44 -3.27 7.96 -24.17
CA GLY A 44 -3.64 8.86 -23.08
C GLY A 44 -3.51 8.24 -21.70
N THR A 45 -4.14 8.88 -20.72
CA THR A 45 -4.26 8.36 -19.35
C THR A 45 -5.49 7.46 -19.28
N ALA A 46 -5.31 6.19 -18.93
CA ALA A 46 -6.43 5.27 -18.70
C ALA A 46 -6.92 5.32 -17.25
N VAL A 47 -5.98 5.39 -16.29
CA VAL A 47 -6.25 5.54 -14.86
C VAL A 47 -5.31 6.62 -14.33
N ALA A 48 -5.87 7.63 -13.65
CA ALA A 48 -5.07 8.76 -13.15
C ALA A 48 -4.27 8.40 -11.90
N ASP A 49 -4.89 7.66 -10.98
CA ASP A 49 -4.31 7.14 -9.75
C ASP A 49 -5.03 5.84 -9.37
N VAL A 50 -4.28 4.74 -9.32
CA VAL A 50 -4.79 3.42 -8.95
C VAL A 50 -5.18 3.31 -7.47
N LEU A 51 -4.69 4.20 -6.60
CA LEU A 51 -5.03 4.15 -5.18
C LEU A 51 -6.41 4.75 -4.87
N ALA A 52 -7.01 5.46 -5.83
CA ALA A 52 -8.17 6.32 -5.59
C ALA A 52 -9.44 5.57 -5.12
N ASN A 53 -9.55 4.28 -5.42
CA ASN A 53 -10.69 3.43 -5.06
C ASN A 53 -10.39 2.47 -3.88
N ASP A 54 -9.17 2.48 -3.34
CA ASP A 54 -8.73 1.58 -2.29
C ASP A 54 -9.11 2.07 -0.89
N ASN A 55 -9.06 1.16 0.08
CA ASN A 55 -9.26 1.49 1.48
C ASN A 55 -8.02 1.14 2.32
N TYR A 56 -7.67 2.04 3.23
CA TYR A 56 -6.55 1.90 4.15
C TYR A 56 -7.01 2.04 5.60
N ASN A 57 -6.68 1.08 6.46
CA ASN A 57 -7.00 1.05 7.90
C ASN A 57 -8.49 1.25 8.21
N GLY A 58 -9.38 0.73 7.36
CA GLY A 58 -10.83 0.90 7.50
C GLY A 58 -11.32 2.35 7.31
N SER A 59 -10.44 3.26 6.87
CA SER A 59 -10.79 4.63 6.49
C SER A 59 -11.62 4.63 5.22
N THR A 60 -12.53 5.61 5.09
CA THR A 60 -13.23 5.92 3.84
C THR A 60 -12.37 6.70 2.85
N THR A 61 -11.20 7.18 3.29
CA THR A 61 -10.24 7.90 2.44
C THR A 61 -9.24 6.92 1.85
N ALA A 62 -8.99 7.05 0.56
CA ALA A 62 -7.97 6.31 -0.17
C ALA A 62 -6.57 6.52 0.43
N PRO A 63 -5.70 5.49 0.41
CA PRO A 63 -4.29 5.68 0.74
C PRO A 63 -3.61 6.62 -0.25
N THR A 64 -2.51 7.22 0.19
CA THR A 64 -1.59 7.96 -0.68
C THR A 64 -0.22 7.29 -0.70
N LEU A 65 0.67 7.71 -1.61
CA LEU A 65 2.07 7.29 -1.62
C LEU A 65 2.86 7.69 -0.36
N ALA A 66 2.30 8.50 0.53
CA ALA A 66 2.88 8.71 1.87
C ALA A 66 2.60 7.53 2.81
N ASN A 67 1.47 6.82 2.62
CA ASN A 67 1.05 5.69 3.43
C ASN A 67 1.57 4.35 2.91
N VAL A 68 1.64 4.20 1.58
CA VAL A 68 1.97 2.93 0.93
C VAL A 68 3.11 3.09 -0.08
N THR A 69 3.72 1.96 -0.45
CA THR A 69 4.47 1.84 -1.71
C THR A 69 3.64 1.05 -2.70
N ILE A 70 3.76 1.38 -3.98
CA ILE A 70 3.20 0.60 -5.09
C ILE A 70 4.33 0.09 -5.99
N THR A 71 4.19 -1.11 -6.53
CA THR A 71 5.21 -1.72 -7.41
C THR A 71 4.57 -2.38 -8.62
N ASN A 72 5.26 -2.36 -9.76
CA ASN A 72 4.81 -3.06 -10.96
C ASN A 72 4.70 -4.57 -10.73
N GLY A 73 3.68 -5.17 -11.35
CA GLY A 73 3.54 -6.62 -11.50
C GLY A 73 3.65 -7.06 -12.96
N THR A 74 2.76 -7.96 -13.36
CA THR A 74 2.65 -8.45 -14.75
C THR A 74 1.97 -7.46 -15.67
N ASN A 75 2.24 -7.56 -16.97
CA ASN A 75 1.67 -6.70 -17.99
C ASN A 75 1.67 -7.43 -19.35
N ASP A 76 0.49 -7.60 -19.95
CA ASP A 76 0.30 -8.30 -21.23
C ASP A 76 0.37 -7.41 -22.48
N SER A 77 0.54 -6.09 -22.29
CA SER A 77 0.50 -5.11 -23.39
C SER A 77 1.81 -4.97 -24.16
N ASN A 78 2.85 -5.72 -23.78
CA ASN A 78 4.21 -5.57 -24.32
C ASN A 78 4.71 -4.12 -24.27
N GLY A 79 4.43 -3.43 -23.16
CA GLY A 79 4.88 -2.05 -22.90
C GLY A 79 4.02 -0.95 -23.55
N LYS A 80 2.90 -1.30 -24.18
CA LYS A 80 1.96 -0.32 -24.76
C LYS A 80 1.05 0.33 -23.71
N VAL A 81 0.75 -0.39 -22.65
CA VAL A 81 0.16 0.13 -21.42
C VAL A 81 1.26 0.15 -20.36
N THR A 82 1.40 1.26 -19.64
CA THR A 82 2.46 1.49 -18.67
C THR A 82 1.86 1.94 -17.35
N PHE A 83 2.47 1.50 -16.26
CA PHE A 83 2.14 1.92 -14.91
C PHE A 83 3.35 2.64 -14.31
N ASP A 84 3.12 3.83 -13.74
CA ASP A 84 4.12 4.64 -13.05
C ASP A 84 3.93 4.54 -11.53
N PRO A 85 4.78 3.79 -10.81
CA PRO A 85 4.72 3.69 -9.35
C PRO A 85 4.97 4.99 -8.59
N ALA A 86 5.60 5.99 -9.21
CA ALA A 86 5.85 7.27 -8.57
C ALA A 86 4.59 8.14 -8.49
N THR A 87 3.56 7.83 -9.29
CA THR A 87 2.33 8.62 -9.34
C THR A 87 1.05 7.78 -9.25
N GLY A 88 1.13 6.45 -9.36
CA GLY A 88 -0.04 5.58 -9.46
C GLY A 88 -0.75 5.63 -10.81
N LYS A 89 -0.14 6.23 -11.84
CA LYS A 89 -0.82 6.51 -13.12
C LYS A 89 -0.67 5.35 -14.10
N VAL A 90 -1.76 5.00 -14.79
CA VAL A 90 -1.76 4.06 -15.92
C VAL A 90 -1.95 4.83 -17.23
N SER A 91 -1.01 4.65 -18.16
CA SER A 91 -0.97 5.34 -19.44
C SER A 91 -0.94 4.37 -20.61
N VAL A 92 -1.61 4.72 -21.70
CA VAL A 92 -1.65 3.97 -22.96
C VAL A 92 -0.90 4.77 -24.03
N ALA A 93 0.04 4.13 -24.71
CA ALA A 93 0.78 4.74 -25.81
C ALA A 93 -0.12 4.97 -27.03
N ALA A 94 0.21 5.97 -27.85
CA ALA A 94 -0.42 6.16 -29.14
C ALA A 94 -0.23 4.93 -30.05
N ASN A 95 -1.22 4.68 -30.92
CA ASN A 95 -1.27 3.53 -31.82
C ASN A 95 -1.17 2.17 -31.11
N THR A 96 -1.74 2.07 -29.90
CA THR A 96 -1.91 0.78 -29.21
C THR A 96 -3.09 0.05 -29.84
N PRO A 97 -2.96 -1.20 -30.32
CA PRO A 97 -4.07 -1.93 -30.91
C PRO A 97 -5.29 -1.97 -29.99
N ALA A 98 -6.49 -1.83 -30.57
CA ALA A 98 -7.71 -1.94 -29.78
C ALA A 98 -7.83 -3.35 -29.19
N GLY A 99 -8.02 -3.41 -27.87
CA GLY A 99 -8.07 -4.66 -27.13
C GLY A 99 -8.15 -4.40 -25.63
N ILE A 100 -8.34 -5.47 -24.88
CA ILE A 100 -8.24 -5.45 -23.41
C ILE A 100 -6.82 -5.84 -23.05
N TYR A 101 -6.19 -5.01 -22.22
CA TYR A 101 -4.87 -5.26 -21.67
C TYR A 101 -4.97 -5.33 -20.16
N THR A 102 -4.32 -6.33 -19.56
CA THR A 102 -4.28 -6.55 -18.12
C THR A 102 -2.90 -6.20 -17.59
N LEU A 103 -2.88 -5.35 -16.57
CA LEU A 103 -1.70 -5.02 -15.78
C LEU A 103 -2.01 -5.31 -14.31
N THR A 104 -1.07 -5.91 -13.61
CA THR A 104 -1.14 -6.04 -12.16
C THR A 104 -0.09 -5.16 -11.49
N TYR A 105 -0.39 -4.75 -10.26
CA TYR A 105 0.52 -4.04 -9.38
C TYR A 105 0.29 -4.53 -7.94
N THR A 106 1.20 -4.16 -7.04
CA THR A 106 1.09 -4.50 -5.62
C THR A 106 1.11 -3.24 -4.79
N ILE A 107 0.29 -3.19 -3.75
CA ILE A 107 0.27 -2.15 -2.73
C ILE A 107 0.86 -2.74 -1.45
N THR A 108 1.83 -2.08 -0.85
CA THR A 108 2.46 -2.49 0.40
C THR A 108 2.38 -1.36 1.41
N ASP A 109 1.93 -1.68 2.63
CA ASP A 109 1.87 -0.73 3.72
C ASP A 109 3.28 -0.33 4.16
N LYS A 110 3.52 0.97 4.38
CA LYS A 110 4.77 1.47 4.96
C LYS A 110 4.79 1.38 6.48
N LEU A 111 3.63 1.31 7.13
CA LEU A 111 3.54 1.22 8.58
C LEU A 111 3.96 -0.17 9.09
N ASP A 112 3.62 -1.20 8.33
CA ASP A 112 3.97 -2.59 8.62
C ASP A 112 4.23 -3.34 7.31
N ALA A 113 5.49 -3.36 6.87
CA ALA A 113 5.88 -3.97 5.61
C ALA A 113 6.03 -5.51 5.68
N SER A 114 5.46 -6.16 6.71
CA SER A 114 5.62 -7.58 6.99
C SER A 114 4.77 -8.49 6.11
#